data_AF-A0A962DZ04-F1
#
_entry.id   AF-A0A962DZ04-F1
#
_cell.length_a   1.000
_cell.length_b   1.000
_cell.length_c   1.000
_cell.angle_alpha   90.00
_cell.angle_beta   90.00
_cell.angle_gamma   90.00
#
_symmetry.space_group_name_H-M   'P 1'
#
loop_
_entity.id
_entity.type
_entity.pdbx_description
1 polymer ?
#
loop_
_entity_poly.entity_id
_entity_poly.type
_entity_poly.pdbx_seq_one_letter_code
_entity_poly.pdbx_strand_id
1 'polypeptide(L)'
;MGIPFFRTAHTVVFAGLLMAGCAHYPGPREPAAVARKLGYPECQVSQPMRRYETLDYSDLIGDPTLAESPKWIEAMSVIEPGDDLRYVYCRDGRNFFGLFRGTALILKFGGMIYD
;
A
#
# COMPACT_ATOMS: atom_id res chain seq x y z
N MET A 1 -67.06 -32.23 -10.94
CA MET A 1 -66.39 -31.64 -12.11
C MET A 1 -65.39 -30.60 -11.59
N GLY A 2 -64.10 -30.74 -11.93
CA GLY A 2 -63.07 -29.69 -11.78
C GLY A 2 -61.98 -29.94 -10.72
N ILE A 3 -60.78 -30.38 -11.16
CA ILE A 3 -59.48 -30.27 -10.46
C ILE A 3 -58.71 -29.11 -11.14
N PRO A 4 -57.80 -28.36 -10.47
CA PRO A 4 -56.37 -28.73 -10.52
C PRO A 4 -55.58 -28.36 -9.24
N PHE A 5 -54.72 -29.24 -8.72
CA PHE A 5 -53.26 -29.25 -8.91
C PHE A 5 -52.58 -27.86 -8.97
N PHE A 6 -51.83 -27.52 -7.92
CA PHE A 6 -50.74 -26.54 -8.01
C PHE A 6 -49.44 -27.15 -7.49
N ARG A 7 -48.53 -27.42 -8.43
CA ARG A 7 -47.13 -27.81 -8.22
C ARG A 7 -46.35 -26.56 -7.81
N THR A 8 -45.79 -26.54 -6.60
CA THR A 8 -44.79 -25.53 -6.22
C THR A 8 -43.40 -26.02 -6.61
N ALA A 9 -42.90 -25.52 -7.73
CA ALA A 9 -41.54 -25.73 -8.20
C ALA A 9 -40.54 -25.07 -7.24
N HIS A 10 -39.53 -25.82 -6.79
CA HIS A 10 -38.40 -25.29 -6.05
C HIS A 10 -37.32 -24.85 -7.03
N THR A 11 -37.24 -23.55 -7.30
CA THR A 11 -36.13 -22.95 -8.05
C THR A 11 -35.06 -22.53 -7.04
N VAL A 12 -34.06 -23.38 -6.80
CA VAL A 12 -32.89 -23.01 -6.00
C VAL A 12 -31.90 -22.28 -6.91
N VAL A 13 -31.84 -20.96 -6.77
CA VAL A 13 -30.85 -20.08 -7.40
C VAL A 13 -29.52 -20.27 -6.67
N PHE A 14 -28.54 -20.93 -7.30
CA PHE A 14 -27.18 -20.95 -6.77
C PHE A 14 -26.45 -19.67 -7.16
N ALA A 15 -26.21 -18.86 -6.13
CA ALA A 15 -25.55 -17.57 -6.16
C ALA A 15 -24.14 -17.66 -6.75
N GLY A 16 -23.82 -16.70 -7.62
CA GLY A 16 -22.48 -16.50 -8.15
C GLY A 16 -21.47 -16.26 -7.04
N LEU A 17 -20.41 -17.08 -7.04
CA LEU A 17 -19.23 -16.88 -6.22
C LEU A 17 -18.48 -15.66 -6.77
N LEU A 18 -18.78 -14.48 -6.22
CA LEU A 18 -18.03 -13.26 -6.52
C LEU A 18 -16.63 -13.43 -5.94
N MET A 19 -15.63 -13.46 -6.81
CA MET A 19 -14.22 -13.36 -6.47
C MET A 19 -14.01 -12.07 -5.68
N ALA A 20 -13.86 -12.18 -4.37
CA ALA A 20 -13.43 -11.08 -3.53
C ALA A 20 -11.98 -10.75 -3.88
N GLY A 21 -11.78 -9.82 -4.81
CA GLY A 21 -10.50 -9.13 -4.94
C GLY A 21 -10.30 -8.31 -3.68
N CYS A 22 -9.43 -8.75 -2.78
CA CYS A 22 -8.88 -7.88 -1.75
C CYS A 22 -8.08 -6.80 -2.48
N ALA A 23 -8.72 -5.67 -2.79
CA ALA A 23 -8.00 -4.47 -3.14
C ALA A 23 -7.15 -4.12 -1.92
N HIS A 24 -5.85 -4.42 -1.98
CA HIS A 24 -4.91 -4.06 -0.93
C HIS A 24 -4.91 -2.53 -0.82
N TYR A 25 -5.66 -2.03 0.16
CA TYR A 25 -5.72 -0.61 0.43
C TYR A 25 -4.32 -0.16 0.86
N PRO A 26 -3.80 0.96 0.32
CA PRO A 26 -2.52 1.51 0.74
C PRO A 26 -2.52 1.63 2.27
N GLY A 27 -1.59 0.94 2.93
CA GLY A 27 -1.62 0.71 4.38
C GLY A 27 -1.90 1.97 5.22
N PRO A 28 -2.39 1.80 6.46
CA PRO A 28 -2.81 2.90 7.32
C PRO A 28 -1.76 4.03 7.42
N ARG A 29 -2.27 5.27 7.42
CA ARG A 29 -1.44 6.48 7.58
C ARG A 29 -1.16 6.75 9.05
N GLU A 30 0.01 7.27 9.32
CA GLU A 30 0.37 7.74 10.66
C GLU A 30 -0.30 9.08 10.98
N PRO A 31 -0.56 9.37 12.27
CA PRO A 31 -0.97 10.70 12.69
C PRO A 31 0.06 11.77 12.30
N ALA A 32 -0.40 12.98 12.02
CA ALA A 32 0.47 14.11 11.63
C ALA A 32 1.62 14.40 12.61
N ALA A 33 1.46 14.05 13.89
CA ALA A 33 2.53 14.17 14.89
C ALA A 33 3.77 13.33 14.56
N VAL A 34 3.59 12.14 13.97
CA VAL A 34 4.68 11.26 13.54
C VAL A 34 5.41 11.87 12.35
N ALA A 35 4.66 12.35 11.35
CA ALA A 35 5.24 13.02 10.18
C ALA A 35 6.10 14.23 10.59
N ARG A 36 5.62 15.06 11.53
CA ARG A 36 6.41 16.15 12.12
C ARG A 36 7.69 15.67 12.79
N LYS A 37 7.60 14.59 13.59
CA LYS A 37 8.77 14.00 14.27
C LYS A 37 9.82 13.47 13.30
N LEU A 38 9.38 12.98 12.14
CA LEU A 38 10.25 12.50 11.05
C LEU A 38 10.80 13.63 10.17
N GLY A 39 10.48 14.90 10.45
CA GLY A 39 10.94 16.05 9.66
C GLY A 39 10.09 16.37 8.43
N TYR A 40 8.90 15.79 8.31
CA TYR A 40 7.96 15.98 7.19
C TYR A 40 6.62 16.56 7.64
N PRO A 41 6.59 17.80 8.20
CA PRO A 41 5.39 18.37 8.81
C PRO A 41 4.21 18.55 7.85
N GLU A 42 4.49 18.77 6.57
CA GLU A 42 3.51 19.02 5.51
C GLU A 42 3.22 17.76 4.65
N CYS A 43 3.58 16.58 5.16
CA CYS A 43 3.42 15.32 4.43
C CYS A 43 2.64 14.29 5.24
N GLN A 44 1.99 13.37 4.51
CA GLN A 44 1.42 12.16 5.06
C GLN A 44 2.47 11.06 4.99
N VAL A 45 2.66 10.34 6.09
CA VAL A 45 3.61 9.22 6.18
C VAL A 45 2.82 7.95 6.47
N SER A 46 3.13 6.85 5.80
CA SER A 46 2.54 5.54 6.13
C SER A 46 3.05 5.03 7.47
N GLN A 47 2.32 4.08 8.06
CA GLN A 47 2.90 3.17 9.05
C GLN A 47 4.11 2.43 8.46
N PRO A 48 5.00 1.86 9.29
CA PRO A 48 6.07 0.99 8.81
C PRO A 48 5.50 -0.11 7.92
N MET A 49 6.12 -0.29 6.77
CA MET A 49 5.77 -1.32 5.81
C MET A 49 6.86 -2.39 5.79
N ARG A 50 6.44 -3.61 5.50
CA ARG A 50 7.34 -4.70 5.13
C ARG A 50 7.81 -4.52 3.69
N ARG A 51 8.82 -5.28 3.30
CA ARG A 51 9.38 -5.24 1.93
C ARG A 51 8.31 -5.52 0.88
N TYR A 52 7.52 -6.59 1.04
CA TYR A 52 6.47 -6.93 0.08
C TYR A 52 5.37 -5.85 0.04
N GLU A 53 4.98 -5.29 1.20
CA GLU A 53 3.98 -4.22 1.24
C GLU A 53 4.47 -2.96 0.52
N THR A 54 5.78 -2.70 0.58
CA THR A 54 6.39 -1.57 -0.15
C THR A 54 6.31 -1.78 -1.66
N LEU A 55 6.56 -3.00 -2.14
CA LEU A 55 6.46 -3.35 -3.56
C LEU A 55 5.01 -3.35 -4.05
N ASP A 56 4.10 -3.97 -3.30
CA ASP A 56 2.67 -3.95 -3.61
C ASP A 56 2.15 -2.50 -3.66
N TYR A 57 2.61 -1.64 -2.74
CA TYR A 57 2.26 -0.21 -2.77
C TYR A 57 2.84 0.50 -3.99
N SER A 58 4.08 0.18 -4.38
CA SER A 58 4.71 0.80 -5.55
C SER A 58 3.95 0.49 -6.84
N ASP A 59 3.46 -0.74 -7.00
CA ASP A 59 2.60 -1.14 -8.12
C ASP A 59 1.32 -0.29 -8.17
N LEU A 60 0.68 -0.09 -7.00
CA LEU A 60 -0.57 0.68 -6.88
C LEU A 60 -0.39 2.16 -7.23
N ILE A 61 0.78 2.75 -7.00
CA ILE A 61 1.06 4.14 -7.32
C ILE A 61 1.74 4.34 -8.68
N GLY A 62 1.86 3.28 -9.48
CA GLY A 62 2.36 3.34 -10.86
C GLY A 62 3.88 3.22 -11.00
N ASP A 63 4.58 2.67 -10.01
CA ASP A 63 6.00 2.34 -10.07
C ASP A 63 6.23 0.81 -9.91
N PRO A 64 5.79 -0.02 -10.87
CA PRO A 64 5.84 -1.47 -10.74
C PRO A 64 7.24 -2.07 -10.86
N THR A 65 8.22 -1.25 -11.27
CA THR A 65 9.62 -1.66 -11.45
C THR A 65 10.49 -1.30 -10.25
N LEU A 66 9.89 -0.90 -9.12
CA LEU A 66 10.64 -0.47 -7.93
C LEU A 66 11.67 -1.52 -7.49
N ALA A 67 11.30 -2.80 -7.52
CA ALA A 67 12.16 -3.91 -7.13
C ALA A 67 13.44 -4.03 -7.97
N GLU A 68 13.40 -3.55 -9.22
CA GLU A 68 14.53 -3.56 -10.15
C GLU A 68 15.38 -2.29 -10.04
N SER A 69 14.88 -1.27 -9.33
CA SER A 69 15.58 0.01 -9.23
C SER A 69 16.89 -0.14 -8.43
N PRO A 70 18.01 0.48 -8.90
CA PRO A 70 19.26 0.48 -8.16
C PRO A 70 19.12 1.04 -6.74
N LYS A 71 18.22 2.02 -6.56
CA LYS A 71 17.94 2.66 -5.28
C LYS A 71 17.20 1.75 -4.30
N TRP A 72 16.28 0.92 -4.77
CA TRP A 72 15.68 -0.14 -3.96
C TRP A 72 16.74 -1.17 -3.54
N ILE A 73 17.57 -1.62 -4.48
CA ILE A 73 18.65 -2.58 -4.20
C ILE A 73 19.61 -2.01 -3.15
N GLU A 74 20.00 -0.73 -3.29
CA GLU A 74 20.81 -0.01 -2.31
C GLU A 74 20.13 0.02 -0.93
N ALA A 75 18.85 0.41 -0.86
CA ALA A 75 18.09 0.44 0.39
C ALA A 75 18.02 -0.94 1.07
N MET A 76 17.80 -2.00 0.29
CA MET A 76 17.75 -3.37 0.81
C MET A 76 19.12 -3.90 1.24
N SER A 77 20.22 -3.35 0.72
CA SER A 77 21.58 -3.75 1.11
C SER A 77 22.05 -3.15 2.43
N VAL A 78 21.48 -2.01 2.86
CA VAL A 78 21.88 -1.28 4.06
C VAL A 78 20.85 -1.31 5.20
N ILE A 79 19.71 -1.96 4.97
CA ILE A 79 18.64 -2.09 5.98
C ILE A 79 19.13 -2.88 7.20
N GLU A 80 18.90 -2.33 8.38
CA GLU A 80 19.22 -2.94 9.68
C GLU A 80 17.95 -3.33 10.46
N PRO A 81 18.05 -4.25 11.44
CA PRO A 81 16.95 -4.53 12.35
C PRO A 81 16.50 -3.26 13.08
N GLY A 82 15.20 -2.94 12.99
CA GLY A 82 14.61 -1.73 13.58
C GLY A 82 14.48 -0.55 12.61
N ASP A 83 14.96 -0.68 11.37
CA ASP A 83 14.66 0.29 10.32
C ASP A 83 13.23 0.12 9.80
N ASP A 84 12.59 1.24 9.47
CA ASP A 84 11.23 1.30 8.94
C ASP A 84 11.24 1.68 7.45
N LEU A 85 10.53 0.93 6.61
CA LEU A 85 10.17 1.38 5.26
C LEU A 85 8.86 2.17 5.35
N ARG A 86 8.83 3.40 4.83
CA ARG A 86 7.62 4.24 4.88
C ARG A 86 7.42 4.96 3.56
N TYR A 87 6.18 5.10 3.12
CA TYR A 87 5.80 5.95 2.00
C TYR A 87 5.46 7.35 2.50
N VAL A 88 6.08 8.36 1.89
CA VAL A 88 5.89 9.77 2.19
C VAL A 88 5.19 10.42 0.99
N TYR A 89 4.09 11.11 1.24
CA TYR A 89 3.35 11.89 0.24
C TYR A 89 3.12 13.31 0.76
N CYS A 90 3.75 14.29 0.12
CA CYS A 90 3.72 15.68 0.52
C CYS A 90 2.64 16.47 -0.22
N ARG A 91 2.15 17.55 0.40
CA ARG A 91 1.12 18.41 -0.18
C ARG A 91 1.50 19.04 -1.51
N ASP A 92 2.78 19.22 -1.77
CA ASP A 92 3.35 19.73 -3.03
C ASP A 92 3.40 18.67 -4.15
N GLY A 93 2.87 17.46 -3.91
CA GLY A 93 2.82 16.36 -4.86
C GLY A 93 4.07 15.47 -4.85
N ARG A 94 5.15 15.87 -4.17
CA ARG A 94 6.33 15.03 -4.03
C ARG A 94 5.99 13.79 -3.24
N ASN A 95 6.47 12.65 -3.72
CA ASN A 95 6.28 11.38 -3.05
C ASN A 95 7.49 10.48 -3.24
N PHE A 96 7.70 9.60 -2.26
CA PHE A 96 8.81 8.67 -2.24
C PHE A 96 8.63 7.60 -1.18
N PHE A 97 9.34 6.50 -1.32
CA PHE A 97 9.61 5.58 -0.24
C PHE A 97 10.91 5.96 0.47
N GLY A 98 10.91 5.86 1.79
CA GLY A 98 12.06 6.14 2.63
C GLY A 98 12.41 4.96 3.52
N LEU A 99 13.71 4.71 3.66
CA LEU A 99 14.26 3.86 4.71
C LEU A 99 14.62 4.75 5.90
N PHE A 100 13.97 4.52 7.04
CA PHE A 100 14.11 5.32 8.24
C PHE A 100 14.80 4.54 9.36
N ARG A 101 15.77 5.16 10.03
CA ARG A 101 16.37 4.66 11.27
C ARG A 101 15.99 5.57 12.42
N GLY A 102 14.97 5.17 13.18
CA GLY A 102 14.34 6.03 14.17
C GLY A 102 13.68 7.25 13.52
N THR A 103 14.35 8.41 13.54
CA THR A 103 13.86 9.65 12.91
C THR A 103 14.69 10.10 11.71
N ALA A 104 15.83 9.46 11.47
CA ALA A 104 16.70 9.80 10.35
C ALA A 104 16.22 9.10 9.08
N LEU A 105 16.09 9.85 7.99
CA LEU A 105 15.97 9.29 6.65
C LEU A 105 17.36 8.83 6.19
N ILE A 106 17.52 7.53 5.99
CA ILE A 106 18.77 6.93 5.52
C ILE A 106 18.84 7.00 3.99
N LEU A 107 17.78 6.56 3.33
CA LEU A 107 17.69 6.53 1.86
C LEU A 107 16.29 6.88 1.39
N LYS A 108 16.23 7.59 0.27
CA LYS A 108 15.02 7.91 -0.49
C LYS A 108 15.06 7.16 -1.82
N PHE A 109 13.95 6.52 -2.19
CA PHE A 109 13.84 5.71 -3.41
C PHE A 109 12.38 5.64 -3.90
N GLY A 110 12.20 5.32 -5.18
CA GLY A 110 10.88 5.20 -5.83
C GLY A 110 10.01 6.45 -5.77
N GLY A 111 8.78 6.30 -6.26
CA GLY A 111 7.80 7.39 -6.36
C GLY A 111 8.07 8.31 -7.56
N MET A 112 7.16 9.26 -7.79
CA MET A 112 7.34 10.29 -8.81
C MET A 112 8.29 11.37 -8.29
N ILE A 113 9.56 11.01 -8.12
CA ILE A 113 10.60 11.99 -7.89
C ILE A 113 10.86 12.66 -9.24
N TYR A 114 10.27 13.83 -9.46
CA TYR A 114 10.77 14.77 -10.45
C TYR A 114 12.12 15.27 -9.93
N ASP A 115 13.21 14.68 -10.42
CA ASP A 115 14.55 15.26 -10.32
C ASP A 115 14.66 16.50 -11.21
#